data_AF-A0AAV6CLQ0-F1
#
_entry.id   AF-A0AAV6CLQ0-F1
#
_cell.length_a   1.000
_cell.length_b   1.000
_cell.length_c   1.000
_cell.angle_alpha   90.00
_cell.angle_beta   90.00
_cell.angle_gamma   90.00
#
_symmetry.space_group_name_H-M   'P 1'
#
loop_
_entity.id
_entity.type
_entity.pdbx_description
1 polymer ?
#
loop_
_entity_poly.entity_id
_entity_poly.type
_entity_poly.pdbx_seq_one_letter_code
_entity_poly.pdbx_strand_id
1 'polypeptide(L)'
;MRAECALSALTPDQQEQLYDWLESYPLRRVLEMVAAPCPEGFGLKTHLTTLRRFHVRARARFQNQLAEDLPEIGAPAPGTDQLLLASLQRAAAELSTDQLTASRFTAAAKWMLRLKEIEQRQQEIELTRERLQLEHAKFRFNAADAALAHYEELGAISSNSSLQHREKVQAAQESIRDFFHHILYRGSEDYVSTRDATSWVI
;
A
#
# COMPACT_ATOMS: atom_id res chain seq x y z
N MET A 1 -30.97 0.71 24.15
CA MET A 1 -31.10 0.26 22.74
C MET A 1 -29.88 0.77 21.97
N ARG A 2 -29.07 -0.12 21.38
CA ARG A 2 -27.80 0.25 20.71
C ARG A 2 -28.09 0.97 19.40
N ALA A 3 -27.40 2.09 19.14
CA ALA A 3 -27.52 2.90 17.93
C ALA A 3 -27.23 2.12 16.62
N GLU A 4 -26.54 0.97 16.70
CA GLU A 4 -26.36 0.04 15.57
C GLU A 4 -27.69 -0.50 15.02
N CYS A 5 -28.75 -0.56 15.85
CA CYS A 5 -30.08 -1.01 15.42
C CYS A 5 -30.82 0.03 14.55
N ALA A 6 -30.52 1.32 14.74
CA ALA A 6 -31.24 2.39 14.05
C ALA A 6 -30.82 2.52 12.58
N LEU A 7 -29.52 2.38 12.27
CA LEU A 7 -29.04 2.42 10.88
C LEU A 7 -29.44 1.17 10.09
N SER A 8 -29.60 0.02 10.75
CA SER A 8 -30.11 -1.20 10.10
C SER A 8 -31.61 -1.16 9.81
N ALA A 9 -32.36 -0.25 10.45
CA ALA A 9 -33.79 -0.07 10.23
C ALA A 9 -34.12 0.89 9.08
N LEU A 10 -33.11 1.51 8.46
CA LEU A 10 -33.27 2.32 7.26
C LEU A 10 -33.78 1.47 6.09
N THR A 11 -34.61 2.06 5.23
CA THR A 11 -35.02 1.40 3.98
C THR A 11 -33.83 1.17 3.07
N PRO A 12 -33.89 0.21 2.12
CA PRO A 12 -32.80 -0.01 1.17
C PRO A 12 -32.35 1.27 0.45
N ASP A 13 -33.31 2.08 -0.02
CA ASP A 13 -33.04 3.35 -0.70
C ASP A 13 -32.32 4.35 0.22
N GLN A 14 -32.69 4.41 1.50
CA GLN A 14 -32.02 5.26 2.50
C GLN A 14 -30.62 4.75 2.83
N GLN A 15 -30.41 3.43 2.83
CA GLN A 15 -29.09 2.83 3.03
C GLN A 15 -28.17 3.13 1.84
N GLU A 16 -28.68 3.09 0.61
CA GLU A 16 -27.95 3.46 -0.60
C GLU A 16 -27.59 4.95 -0.58
N GLN A 17 -28.55 5.82 -0.30
CA GLN A 17 -28.30 7.26 -0.16
C GLN A 17 -27.26 7.58 0.93
N LEU A 18 -27.33 6.88 2.07
CA LEU A 18 -26.33 7.02 3.15
C LEU A 18 -24.95 6.58 2.68
N TYR A 19 -24.86 5.50 1.89
CA TYR A 19 -23.61 5.01 1.34
C TYR A 19 -23.00 6.02 0.36
N ASP A 20 -23.81 6.60 -0.52
CA ASP A 20 -23.38 7.66 -1.45
C ASP A 20 -22.82 8.88 -0.71
N TRP A 21 -23.46 9.28 0.39
CA TRP A 21 -22.95 10.37 1.23
C TRP A 21 -21.62 10.02 1.89
N LEU A 22 -21.46 8.79 2.37
CA LEU A 22 -20.22 8.31 2.97
C LEU A 22 -19.06 8.19 1.98
N GLU A 23 -19.34 7.98 0.69
CA GLU A 23 -18.32 8.06 -0.36
C GLU A 23 -17.97 9.49 -0.76
N SER A 24 -18.94 10.41 -0.69
CA SER A 24 -18.82 11.75 -1.26
C SER A 24 -18.39 12.82 -0.26
N TYR A 25 -18.65 12.60 1.04
CA TYR A 25 -18.45 13.60 2.09
C TYR A 25 -17.69 13.04 3.30
N PRO A 26 -16.96 13.88 4.06
CA PRO A 26 -16.32 13.47 5.29
C PRO A 26 -17.35 13.05 6.36
N LEU A 27 -17.00 12.06 7.19
CA LEU A 27 -17.88 11.45 8.21
C LEU A 27 -18.60 12.46 9.11
N ARG A 28 -17.97 13.58 9.47
CA ARG A 28 -18.59 14.63 10.29
C ARG A 28 -19.76 15.31 9.56
N ARG A 29 -19.61 15.56 8.26
CA ARG A 29 -20.67 16.15 7.44
C ARG A 29 -21.83 15.19 7.26
N VAL A 30 -21.54 13.91 7.02
CA VAL A 30 -22.58 12.88 6.93
C VAL A 30 -23.35 12.75 8.24
N LEU A 31 -22.67 12.86 9.39
CA LEU A 31 -23.33 12.84 10.70
C LEU A 31 -24.37 13.97 10.85
N GLU A 32 -24.05 15.17 10.38
CA GLU A 32 -24.98 16.32 10.36
C GLU A 32 -26.18 16.04 9.44
N MET A 33 -25.92 15.52 8.22
CA MET A 33 -26.96 15.22 7.24
C MET A 33 -27.93 14.13 7.72
N VAL A 34 -27.43 13.08 8.36
CA VAL A 34 -28.25 12.00 8.92
C VAL A 34 -29.14 12.49 10.08
N ALA A 35 -28.64 13.44 10.87
CA ALA A 35 -29.38 14.02 11.98
C ALA A 35 -30.47 15.03 11.53
N ALA A 36 -30.36 15.60 10.34
CA ALA A 36 -31.33 16.53 9.79
C ALA A 36 -32.70 15.85 9.60
N PRO A 37 -33.83 16.57 9.79
CA PRO A 37 -35.16 16.01 9.59
C PRO A 37 -35.43 15.69 8.10
N CYS A 38 -36.36 14.78 7.86
CA CYS A 38 -36.90 14.53 6.52
C CYS A 38 -37.51 15.84 5.97
N PRO A 39 -37.30 16.21 4.68
CA PRO A 39 -36.79 15.40 3.56
C PRO A 39 -35.28 15.45 3.32
N GLU A 40 -34.55 16.35 3.97
CA GLU A 40 -33.12 16.55 3.71
C GLU A 40 -32.24 15.47 4.40
N GLY A 41 -32.72 14.89 5.49
CA GLY A 41 -32.03 13.83 6.25
C GLY A 41 -32.97 12.75 6.77
N PHE A 42 -32.52 12.02 7.80
CA PHE A 42 -33.26 10.87 8.35
C PHE A 42 -33.83 11.11 9.75
N GLY A 43 -33.51 12.24 10.39
CA GLY A 43 -33.90 12.54 11.77
C GLY A 43 -33.26 11.59 12.79
N LEU A 44 -32.13 10.95 12.45
CA LEU A 44 -31.50 9.92 13.27
C LEU A 44 -30.30 10.47 14.06
N LYS A 45 -30.38 10.38 15.38
CA LYS A 45 -29.23 10.64 16.25
C LYS A 45 -28.33 9.40 16.27
N THR A 46 -27.18 9.48 15.61
CA THR A 46 -26.17 8.41 15.58
C THR A 46 -24.81 8.92 16.05
N HIS A 47 -23.82 8.03 16.14
CA HIS A 47 -22.44 8.37 16.49
C HIS A 47 -21.50 8.11 15.30
N LEU A 48 -20.39 8.86 15.27
CA LEU A 48 -19.38 8.76 14.20
C LEU A 48 -18.77 7.36 14.11
N THR A 49 -18.57 6.69 15.24
CA THR A 49 -18.08 5.31 15.30
C THR A 49 -19.07 4.32 14.68
N THR A 50 -20.38 4.54 14.88
CA THR A 50 -21.45 3.73 14.29
C THR A 50 -21.52 3.90 12.77
N LEU A 51 -21.44 5.14 12.27
CA LEU A 51 -21.34 5.43 10.83
C LEU A 51 -20.09 4.78 10.21
N ARG A 52 -18.94 4.85 10.89
CA ARG A 52 -17.70 4.22 10.41
C ARG A 52 -17.84 2.71 10.30
N ARG A 53 -18.41 2.06 11.32
CA ARG A 53 -18.66 0.60 11.31
C ARG A 53 -19.64 0.20 10.23
N PHE A 54 -20.71 0.98 10.05
CA PHE A 54 -21.68 0.78 8.97
C PHE A 54 -20.99 0.85 7.60
N HIS A 55 -20.17 1.88 7.37
CA HIS A 55 -19.44 2.05 6.11
C HIS A 55 -18.50 0.87 5.81
N VAL A 56 -17.71 0.43 6.79
CA VAL A 56 -16.81 -0.72 6.64
C VAL A 56 -17.59 -1.99 6.32
N ARG A 57 -18.71 -2.23 7.01
CA ARG A 57 -19.55 -3.42 6.78
C ARG A 57 -20.25 -3.39 5.42
N ALA A 58 -20.76 -2.23 5.01
CA ALA A 58 -21.38 -2.05 3.71
C ALA A 58 -20.36 -2.29 2.59
N ARG A 59 -19.15 -1.72 2.71
CA ARG A 59 -18.06 -1.95 1.75
C ARG A 59 -17.64 -3.43 1.68
N ALA A 60 -17.55 -4.11 2.81
CA ALA A 60 -17.26 -5.55 2.84
C ALA A 60 -18.37 -6.38 2.17
N ARG A 61 -19.65 -6.00 2.36
CA ARG A 61 -20.77 -6.65 1.66
C ARG A 61 -20.70 -6.45 0.16
N PHE A 62 -20.44 -5.22 -0.31
CA PHE A 62 -20.26 -4.96 -1.73
C PHE A 62 -19.07 -5.73 -2.32
N GLN A 63 -17.95 -5.79 -1.60
CA GLN A 63 -16.80 -6.58 -2.04
C GLN A 63 -17.12 -8.07 -2.12
N ASN A 64 -17.86 -8.61 -1.15
CA ASN A 64 -18.27 -10.01 -1.16
C ASN A 64 -19.28 -10.31 -2.27
N GLN A 65 -20.25 -9.41 -2.50
CA GLN A 65 -21.21 -9.54 -3.62
C GLN A 65 -20.49 -9.49 -4.96
N LEU A 66 -19.55 -8.53 -5.13
CA LEU A 66 -18.72 -8.47 -6.33
C LEU A 66 -17.89 -9.74 -6.52
N ALA A 67 -17.37 -10.32 -5.43
CA ALA A 67 -16.61 -11.56 -5.45
C ALA A 67 -17.47 -12.81 -5.71
N GLU A 68 -18.75 -12.80 -5.30
CA GLU A 68 -19.73 -13.85 -5.62
C GLU A 68 -20.23 -13.75 -7.07
N ASP A 69 -20.42 -12.54 -7.58
CA ASP A 69 -20.84 -12.28 -8.96
C ASP A 69 -19.70 -12.44 -9.98
N LEU A 70 -18.44 -12.33 -9.52
CA LEU A 70 -17.28 -12.74 -10.29
C LEU A 70 -17.25 -14.29 -10.28
N PRO A 71 -17.39 -14.97 -11.44
CA PRO A 71 -17.19 -16.41 -11.48
C PRO A 71 -15.82 -16.71 -10.89
N GLU A 72 -15.67 -17.75 -10.06
CA GLU A 72 -14.38 -18.16 -9.46
C GLU A 72 -13.30 -18.21 -10.55
N ILE A 73 -12.58 -17.11 -10.74
CA ILE A 73 -11.43 -17.07 -11.62
C ILE A 73 -10.33 -17.72 -10.78
N GLY A 74 -10.29 -19.05 -10.84
CA GLY A 74 -9.12 -19.81 -10.43
C GLY A 74 -7.87 -19.15 -11.01
N ALA A 75 -6.75 -19.24 -10.27
CA ALA A 75 -5.47 -18.57 -10.55
C ALA A 75 -5.30 -18.26 -12.05
N PRO A 76 -5.13 -16.99 -12.44
CA PRO A 76 -5.28 -16.54 -13.82
C PRO A 76 -4.47 -17.44 -14.73
N ALA A 77 -5.17 -18.27 -15.52
CA ALA A 77 -4.53 -19.08 -16.53
C ALA A 77 -3.85 -18.10 -17.50
N PRO A 78 -2.62 -18.38 -17.97
CA PRO A 78 -1.95 -17.51 -18.93
C PRO A 78 -2.86 -17.35 -20.16
N GLY A 79 -3.36 -16.13 -20.38
CA GLY A 79 -4.38 -15.81 -21.40
C GLY A 79 -5.67 -15.15 -20.89
N THR A 80 -5.91 -15.11 -19.56
CA THR A 80 -7.06 -14.40 -18.97
C THR A 80 -7.02 -12.88 -19.15
N ASP A 81 -5.81 -12.31 -19.29
CA ASP A 81 -5.63 -10.88 -19.54
C ASP A 81 -6.29 -10.42 -20.84
N GLN A 82 -6.28 -11.24 -21.90
CA GLN A 82 -6.92 -10.87 -23.17
C GLN A 82 -8.45 -10.86 -23.08
N LEU A 83 -9.04 -11.78 -22.32
CA LEU A 83 -10.48 -11.84 -22.09
C LEU A 83 -10.96 -10.68 -21.21
N LEU A 84 -10.19 -10.34 -20.17
CA LEU A 84 -10.44 -9.17 -19.32
C LEU A 84 -10.28 -7.86 -20.11
N LEU A 85 -9.27 -7.76 -20.97
CA LEU A 85 -9.09 -6.59 -21.82
C LEU A 85 -10.26 -6.44 -22.81
N ALA A 86 -10.71 -7.53 -23.44
CA ALA A 86 -11.83 -7.52 -24.38
C ALA A 86 -13.16 -7.17 -23.70
N SER A 87 -13.40 -7.65 -22.47
CA SER A 87 -14.61 -7.28 -21.71
C SER A 87 -14.59 -5.81 -21.28
N LEU A 88 -13.42 -5.29 -20.86
CA LEU A 88 -13.22 -3.87 -20.57
C LEU A 88 -13.42 -3.00 -21.82
N GLN A 89 -12.87 -3.40 -22.96
CA GLN A 89 -13.04 -2.67 -24.22
C GLN A 89 -14.51 -2.63 -24.66
N ARG A 90 -15.24 -3.74 -24.51
CA ARG A 90 -16.69 -3.79 -24.78
C ARG A 90 -17.46 -2.86 -23.86
N ALA A 91 -17.20 -2.90 -22.54
CA ALA A 91 -17.85 -2.01 -21.57
C ALA A 91 -17.53 -0.53 -21.85
N ALA A 92 -16.28 -0.22 -22.24
CA ALA A 92 -15.88 1.12 -22.65
C ALA A 92 -16.59 1.58 -23.93
N ALA A 93 -16.75 0.68 -24.91
CA ALA A 93 -17.49 0.96 -26.15
C ALA A 93 -18.97 1.23 -25.85
N GLU A 94 -19.61 0.40 -25.01
CA GLU A 94 -21.00 0.60 -24.57
C GLU A 94 -21.19 1.95 -23.84
N LEU A 95 -20.26 2.31 -22.96
CA LEU A 95 -20.22 3.62 -22.29
C LEU A 95 -20.03 4.80 -23.25
N SER A 96 -19.39 4.58 -24.41
CA SER A 96 -19.17 5.61 -25.41
C SER A 96 -20.37 5.83 -26.34
N THR A 97 -21.21 4.81 -26.51
CA THR A 97 -22.35 4.84 -27.43
C THR A 97 -23.68 5.23 -26.78
N ASP A 98 -23.84 4.97 -25.48
CA ASP A 98 -25.04 5.34 -24.73
C ASP A 98 -25.03 6.82 -24.32
N GLN A 99 -26.22 7.45 -24.18
CA GLN A 99 -26.30 8.78 -23.55
C GLN A 99 -25.76 8.69 -22.11
N LEU A 100 -24.55 9.22 -21.90
CA LEU A 100 -23.89 9.27 -20.61
C LEU A 100 -24.77 10.02 -19.60
N THR A 101 -25.43 9.26 -18.73
CA THR A 101 -26.07 9.84 -17.56
C THR A 101 -25.00 10.41 -16.64
N ALA A 102 -25.31 11.50 -15.93
CA ALA A 102 -24.37 12.14 -15.02
C ALA A 102 -23.81 11.17 -13.94
N SER A 103 -24.62 10.18 -13.52
CA SER A 103 -24.20 9.14 -12.58
C SER A 103 -23.15 8.20 -13.18
N ARG A 104 -23.34 7.72 -14.42
CA ARG A 104 -22.37 6.87 -15.13
C ARG A 104 -21.06 7.60 -15.38
N PHE A 105 -21.12 8.88 -15.76
CA PHE A 105 -19.93 9.71 -15.91
C PHE A 105 -19.16 9.84 -14.60
N THR A 106 -19.86 10.11 -13.49
CA THR A 106 -19.22 10.23 -12.16
C THR A 106 -18.58 8.91 -11.73
N ALA A 107 -19.24 7.78 -11.95
CA ALA A 107 -18.69 6.46 -11.68
C ALA A 107 -17.43 6.17 -12.52
N ALA A 108 -17.45 6.47 -13.81
CA ALA A 108 -16.30 6.33 -14.70
C ALA A 108 -15.14 7.23 -14.27
N ALA A 109 -15.41 8.49 -13.90
CA ALA A 109 -14.39 9.41 -13.39
C ALA A 109 -13.75 8.91 -12.08
N LYS A 110 -14.56 8.42 -11.13
CA LYS A 110 -14.06 7.78 -9.91
C LYS A 110 -13.19 6.55 -10.22
N TRP A 111 -13.61 5.73 -11.19
CA TRP A 111 -12.85 4.53 -11.59
C TRP A 111 -11.52 4.90 -12.25
N MET A 112 -11.50 5.88 -13.16
CA MET A 112 -10.26 6.40 -13.76
C MET A 112 -9.29 6.97 -12.71
N LEU A 113 -9.80 7.68 -11.70
CA LEU A 113 -8.98 8.20 -10.61
C LEU A 113 -8.35 7.05 -9.81
N ARG A 114 -9.14 6.01 -9.49
CA ARG A 114 -8.61 4.80 -8.82
C ARG A 114 -7.58 4.08 -9.68
N LEU A 115 -7.78 4.00 -10.99
CA LEU A 115 -6.82 3.37 -11.89
C LEU A 115 -5.47 4.11 -11.89
N LYS A 116 -5.50 5.44 -11.98
CA LYS A 116 -4.28 6.27 -11.88
C LYS A 116 -3.59 6.13 -10.52
N GLU A 117 -4.36 6.03 -9.43
CA GLU A 117 -3.80 5.79 -8.09
C GLU A 117 -3.09 4.43 -8.01
N ILE A 118 -3.67 3.38 -8.61
CA ILE A 118 -3.04 2.05 -8.68
C ILE A 118 -1.75 2.11 -9.51
N GLU A 119 -1.77 2.76 -10.66
CA GLU A 119 -0.59 2.93 -11.53
C GLU A 119 0.53 3.66 -10.80
N GLN A 120 0.22 4.76 -10.11
CA GLN A 120 1.20 5.50 -9.31
C GLN A 120 1.82 4.61 -8.22
N ARG A 121 1.01 3.84 -7.49
CA ARG A 121 1.52 2.91 -6.47
C ARG A 121 2.41 1.81 -7.07
N GLN A 122 2.11 1.34 -8.27
CA GLN A 122 2.97 0.38 -8.96
C GLN A 122 4.34 0.99 -9.28
N GLN A 123 4.37 2.22 -9.80
CA GLN A 123 5.62 2.95 -10.04
C GLN A 123 6.43 3.17 -8.75
N GLU A 124 5.77 3.52 -7.64
CA GLU A 124 6.43 3.66 -6.33
C GLU A 124 7.05 2.34 -5.84
N ILE A 125 6.36 1.21 -6.06
CA ILE A 125 6.89 -0.13 -5.74
C ILE A 125 8.10 -0.46 -6.60
N GLU A 126 8.07 -0.14 -7.90
CA GLU A 126 9.20 -0.36 -8.80
C GLU A 126 10.42 0.46 -8.40
N LEU A 127 10.26 1.76 -8.16
CA LEU A 127 11.33 2.62 -7.66
C LEU A 127 11.91 2.11 -6.34
N THR A 128 11.06 1.60 -5.45
CA THR A 128 11.51 1.03 -4.16
C THR A 128 12.33 -0.25 -4.38
N ARG A 129 11.93 -1.11 -5.33
CA ARG A 129 12.69 -2.30 -5.70
C ARG A 129 14.03 -1.95 -6.30
N GLU A 130 14.09 -0.97 -7.19
CA GLU A 130 15.35 -0.48 -7.78
C GLU A 130 16.29 0.08 -6.72
N ARG A 131 15.77 0.90 -5.80
CA ARG A 131 16.55 1.41 -4.65
C ARG A 131 17.12 0.28 -3.81
N LEU A 132 16.31 -0.71 -3.46
CA LEU A 132 16.77 -1.88 -2.69
C LEU A 132 17.85 -2.67 -3.45
N GLN A 133 17.71 -2.82 -4.78
CA GLN A 133 18.74 -3.47 -5.60
C GLN A 133 20.05 -2.68 -5.60
N LEU A 134 19.99 -1.35 -5.71
CA LEU A 134 21.18 -0.49 -5.63
C LEU A 134 21.83 -0.55 -4.25
N GLU A 135 21.05 -0.57 -3.17
CA GLU A 135 21.54 -0.75 -1.81
C GLU A 135 22.22 -2.10 -1.62
N HIS A 136 21.62 -3.18 -2.13
CA HIS A 136 22.24 -4.50 -2.13
C HIS A 136 23.56 -4.53 -2.91
N ALA A 137 23.62 -3.86 -4.07
CA ALA A 137 24.83 -3.77 -4.86
C ALA A 137 25.94 -3.00 -4.12
N LYS A 138 25.60 -1.85 -3.51
CA LYS A 138 26.51 -1.08 -2.65
C LYS A 138 27.01 -1.89 -1.47
N PHE A 139 26.11 -2.60 -0.79
CA PHE A 139 26.46 -3.46 0.33
C PHE A 139 27.43 -4.55 -0.08
N ARG A 140 27.17 -5.25 -1.20
CA ARG A 140 28.07 -6.29 -1.73
C ARG A 140 29.44 -5.73 -2.09
N PHE A 141 29.48 -4.57 -2.73
CA PHE A 141 30.73 -3.89 -3.07
C PHE A 141 31.53 -3.54 -1.81
N ASN A 142 30.90 -2.88 -0.83
CA ASN A 142 31.56 -2.50 0.42
C ASN A 142 32.01 -3.73 1.23
N ALA A 143 31.22 -4.80 1.24
CA ALA A 143 31.59 -6.05 1.90
C ALA A 143 32.80 -6.72 1.22
N ALA A 144 32.88 -6.68 -0.11
CA ALA A 144 34.03 -7.19 -0.85
C ALA A 144 35.29 -6.35 -0.58
N ASP A 145 35.16 -5.02 -0.55
CA ASP A 145 36.26 -4.11 -0.25
C ASP A 145 36.79 -4.32 1.18
N ALA A 146 35.89 -4.45 2.17
CA ALA A 146 36.26 -4.79 3.54
C ALA A 146 36.95 -6.16 3.65
N ALA A 147 36.44 -7.17 2.94
CA ALA A 147 37.05 -8.49 2.92
C ALA A 147 38.46 -8.48 2.30
N LEU A 148 38.69 -7.65 1.28
CA LEU A 148 40.02 -7.45 0.69
C LEU A 148 40.96 -6.73 1.66
N ALA A 149 40.48 -5.70 2.35
CA ALA A 149 41.28 -4.97 3.35
C ALA A 149 41.74 -5.87 4.52
N HIS A 150 40.91 -6.85 4.92
CA HIS A 150 41.19 -7.78 6.02
C HIS A 150 41.61 -9.18 5.56
N TYR A 151 42.05 -9.33 4.31
CA TYR A 151 42.33 -10.65 3.73
C TYR A 151 43.32 -11.49 4.55
N GLU A 152 44.40 -10.87 5.05
CA GLU A 152 45.43 -11.56 5.84
C GLU A 152 44.92 -12.03 7.21
N GLU A 153 44.15 -11.18 7.91
CA GLU A 153 43.54 -11.51 9.20
C GLU A 153 42.50 -12.62 9.07
N LEU A 154 41.65 -12.53 8.04
CA LEU A 154 40.67 -13.56 7.70
C LEU A 154 41.36 -14.89 7.33
N GLY A 155 42.51 -14.82 6.64
CA GLY A 155 43.38 -15.96 6.37
C GLY A 155 43.87 -16.61 7.66
N ALA A 156 44.39 -15.82 8.61
CA ALA A 156 44.86 -16.31 9.90
C ALA A 156 43.73 -16.98 10.73
N ILE A 157 42.53 -16.38 10.76
CA ILE A 157 41.35 -16.94 11.44
C ILE A 157 40.92 -18.26 10.78
N SER A 158 40.92 -18.31 9.45
CA SER A 158 40.55 -19.51 8.68
C SER A 158 41.52 -20.67 8.94
N SER A 159 42.82 -20.39 8.94
CA SER A 159 43.88 -21.38 9.19
C SER A 159 43.97 -21.87 10.63
N ASN A 160 43.33 -21.19 11.59
CA ASN A 160 43.35 -21.61 12.98
C ASN A 160 42.53 -22.89 13.20
N SER A 161 43.18 -24.03 13.45
CA SER A 161 42.52 -25.33 13.65
C SER A 161 41.87 -25.49 15.03
N SER A 162 42.16 -24.60 15.99
CA SER A 162 41.60 -24.70 17.35
C SER A 162 40.17 -24.16 17.46
N LEU A 163 39.72 -23.35 16.49
CA LEU A 163 38.40 -22.73 16.51
C LEU A 163 37.37 -23.56 15.74
N GLN A 164 36.16 -23.68 16.27
CA GLN A 164 35.04 -24.26 15.55
C GLN A 164 34.54 -23.33 14.43
N HIS A 165 33.86 -23.87 13.42
CA HIS A 165 33.38 -23.08 12.28
C HIS A 165 32.56 -21.84 12.68
N ARG A 166 31.66 -22.00 13.67
CA ARG A 166 30.85 -20.89 14.19
C ARG A 166 31.69 -19.79 14.83
N GLU A 167 32.74 -20.16 15.56
CA GLU A 167 33.66 -19.23 16.20
C GLU A 167 34.52 -18.49 15.18
N LYS A 168 34.95 -19.17 14.10
CA LYS A 168 35.63 -18.53 12.97
C LYS A 168 34.77 -17.50 12.28
N VAL A 169 33.48 -17.81 12.03
CA VAL A 169 32.52 -16.87 11.44
C VAL A 169 32.33 -15.66 12.35
N GLN A 170 32.22 -15.88 13.67
CA GLN A 170 32.07 -14.78 14.62
C GLN A 170 33.32 -13.90 14.69
N ALA A 171 34.52 -14.49 14.77
CA ALA A 171 35.78 -13.74 14.79
C ALA A 171 35.98 -12.93 13.49
N ALA A 172 35.63 -13.51 12.34
CA ALA A 172 35.64 -12.79 11.06
C ALA A 172 34.63 -11.62 11.04
N GLN A 173 33.44 -11.81 11.59
CA GLN A 173 32.44 -10.75 11.72
C GLN A 173 32.92 -9.62 12.64
N GLU A 174 33.60 -9.93 13.74
CA GLU A 174 34.13 -8.94 14.68
C GLU A 174 35.24 -8.10 14.03
N SER A 175 36.21 -8.72 13.34
CA SER A 175 37.27 -8.02 12.59
C SER A 175 36.68 -7.09 11.51
N ILE A 176 35.71 -7.57 10.73
CA ILE A 176 35.05 -6.76 9.69
C ILE A 176 34.18 -5.64 10.31
N ARG A 177 33.51 -5.90 11.44
CA ARG A 177 32.65 -4.91 12.11
C ARG A 177 33.46 -3.71 12.59
N ASP A 178 34.64 -3.93 13.15
CA ASP A 178 35.49 -2.86 13.66
C ASP A 178 35.98 -1.94 12.53
N PHE A 179 36.21 -2.50 11.34
CA PHE A 179 36.48 -1.74 10.11
C PHE A 179 35.31 -0.87 9.66
N PHE A 180 34.08 -1.42 9.65
CA PHE A 180 32.89 -0.64 9.31
C PHE A 180 32.66 0.50 10.30
N HIS A 181 32.91 0.28 11.59
CA HIS A 181 32.90 1.38 12.56
C HIS A 181 33.97 2.43 12.24
N HIS A 182 35.15 2.04 11.79
CA HIS A 182 36.18 3.01 11.42
C HIS A 182 35.80 3.84 10.18
N ILE A 183 35.27 3.21 9.12
CA ILE A 183 34.85 3.90 7.88
C ILE A 183 33.66 4.84 8.12
N LEU A 184 32.62 4.37 8.82
CA LEU A 184 31.41 5.15 9.01
C LEU A 184 31.65 6.39 9.87
N TYR A 185 32.60 6.33 10.82
CA TYR A 185 32.93 7.48 11.66
C TYR A 185 33.94 8.44 10.99
N ARG A 186 34.93 7.95 10.21
CA ARG A 186 35.87 8.82 9.47
C ARG A 186 35.22 9.55 8.29
N GLY A 187 34.30 8.91 7.57
CA GLY A 187 33.64 9.52 6.41
C GLY A 187 32.70 10.69 6.76
N SER A 188 32.36 10.87 8.05
CA SER A 188 31.48 11.94 8.51
C SER A 188 32.18 13.29 8.70
N GLU A 189 33.51 13.34 8.82
CA GLU A 189 34.24 14.61 9.00
C GLU A 189 34.51 15.31 7.65
N ASP A 190 34.65 14.57 6.54
CA ASP A 190 34.99 15.14 5.24
C ASP A 190 33.76 15.43 4.33
N TYR A 191 32.57 14.93 4.65
CA TYR A 191 31.36 15.07 3.82
C TYR A 191 30.32 16.12 4.31
N VAL A 192 30.65 16.93 5.32
CA VAL A 192 29.71 17.95 5.86
C VAL A 192 29.72 19.26 5.06
N SER A 193 30.51 19.40 3.98
CA SER A 193 30.59 20.65 3.21
C SER A 193 29.77 20.70 1.91
N THR A 194 28.79 19.83 1.69
CA THR A 194 27.77 20.05 0.65
C THR A 194 26.38 19.67 1.17
N ARG A 195 25.63 20.71 1.54
CA ARG A 195 24.18 20.77 1.78
C ARG A 195 23.37 19.65 1.09
N ASP A 196 22.80 18.76 1.89
CA ASP A 196 21.36 18.41 1.90
C ASP A 196 21.10 17.21 2.84
N ALA A 197 21.55 17.33 4.09
CA ALA A 197 21.33 16.33 5.15
C ALA A 197 20.00 16.57 5.89
N THR A 198 18.87 16.57 5.16
CA THR A 198 17.52 16.62 5.78
C THR A 198 16.57 15.52 5.32
N SER A 199 17.07 14.41 4.78
CA SER A 199 16.21 13.32 4.30
C SER A 199 16.79 11.92 4.51
N TRP A 200 17.17 11.56 5.74
CA TRP A 200 17.34 10.16 6.14
C TRP A 200 16.91 9.97 7.60
N VAL A 201 15.63 10.21 7.88
CA VAL A 201 14.92 9.63 9.02
C VAL A 201 13.54 9.22 8.52
N ILE A 202 13.43 7.98 8.04
CA ILE A 202 12.27 7.09 8.23
C ILE A 202 12.86 5.69 8.44
#